data_AF-G3PNC0-F1
#
_entry.id   AF-G3PNC0-F1
#
_cell.length_a   1.000
_cell.length_b   1.000
_cell.length_c   1.000
_cell.angle_alpha   90.00
_cell.angle_beta   90.00
_cell.angle_gamma   90.00
#
_symmetry.space_group_name_H-M   'P 1'
#
loop_
_entity.id
_entity.type
_entity.pdbx_description
1 polymer ?
#
loop_
_entity_poly.entity_id
_entity_poly.type
_entity_poly.pdbx_seq_one_letter_code
_entity_poly.pdbx_strand_id
1 'polypeptide(L)'
;MASYFGLILFVYYSPCFMCQPDLRKSIKFYLIHKKRRRHDNASCVPSGLASSRGVVLAHKLPFISNRDTRERVGLLTMPPKIKNKKAVKTVVDGLSPEEMSRDQLEEHIVRLREDLDREREERSYFQLERDKIQASWEISKRKLEEEKAELRNRQREREEAEARHQVEITVYKQKLKHVLSEHHNALFGLKADGVASAGLVKNQHMQSEIGLRSDLHVLQADSREKKLHNDNFIKELQLKHQVELMELENNYEKRFTELQVTYHKQRQLMADTEAKKRQDEVSQINCRMKKRIDNLTEEHDAVLEHKVDHYSKLQKKLQQDQAKLKDELGQARKLQLKKDRELSAAQRENQVLKTSLQEAQQKLLELQKQLQEHKEAKSKMVASKARVKVLDQELRDLSLQHQLLQCGFEKVERERDELLEKQTEAIQEVRRRSGLKHLLLERKLAALTAAAEKQEAQLFAALATSDVEPSARARAADELQEMLKSKQATIDALQGDLARDSKEYDELLQTCKEKLHNLGVPLYDFPFRPSEQTLGGRDSLGGRDSLGPASKERTRPGGAGVHSPPGST
;
A
#
# COMPACT_ATOMS: atom_id res chain seq x y z
N MET A 1 25.26 -1.75 -13.73
CA MET A 1 25.38 -3.19 -13.47
C MET A 1 24.55 -3.50 -12.23
N ALA A 2 23.24 -3.70 -12.43
CA ALA A 2 22.57 -5.01 -12.33
C ALA A 2 22.52 -5.51 -10.88
N SER A 3 21.47 -5.33 -10.05
CA SER A 3 20.03 -5.62 -10.14
C SER A 3 19.63 -6.87 -9.34
N TYR A 4 18.44 -6.78 -8.71
CA TYR A 4 17.53 -7.82 -8.17
C TYR A 4 17.69 -8.22 -6.68
N PHE A 5 16.81 -7.72 -5.78
CA PHE A 5 15.42 -8.17 -5.44
C PHE A 5 15.43 -9.49 -4.64
N GLY A 6 15.15 -9.49 -3.33
CA GLY A 6 13.82 -9.58 -2.72
C GLY A 6 13.89 -10.76 -1.72
N LEU A 7 13.26 -10.84 -0.55
CA LEU A 7 11.99 -10.32 -0.07
C LEU A 7 12.03 -10.21 1.46
N ILE A 8 11.30 -9.20 1.92
CA ILE A 8 10.96 -8.84 3.30
C ILE A 8 9.67 -9.58 3.70
N LEU A 9 9.55 -10.04 4.94
CA LEU A 9 8.48 -9.74 5.93
C LEU A 9 8.55 -10.77 7.08
N PHE A 10 9.01 -10.42 8.28
CA PHE A 10 8.26 -9.77 9.39
C PHE A 10 6.97 -10.52 9.79
N VAL A 11 6.87 -11.00 11.04
CA VAL A 11 6.12 -10.34 12.13
C VAL A 11 6.18 -11.19 13.42
N TYR A 12 6.65 -10.53 14.50
CA TYR A 12 6.27 -10.58 15.94
C TYR A 12 5.50 -11.79 16.53
N TYR A 13 5.96 -12.31 17.68
CA TYR A 13 5.49 -11.92 19.03
C TYR A 13 6.21 -12.72 20.15
N SER A 14 6.51 -12.03 21.25
CA SER A 14 7.12 -12.54 22.49
C SER A 14 6.22 -13.49 23.30
N PRO A 15 6.80 -14.29 24.23
CA PRO A 15 6.12 -15.37 24.95
C PRO A 15 5.57 -14.91 26.31
N CYS A 16 4.48 -15.52 26.77
CA CYS A 16 4.09 -15.47 28.18
C CYS A 16 3.09 -16.59 28.57
N PHE A 17 3.31 -17.10 29.79
CA PHE A 17 2.41 -17.86 30.68
C PHE A 17 2.25 -19.39 30.55
N MET A 18 2.90 -20.07 31.51
CA MET A 18 2.34 -21.02 32.49
C MET A 18 1.27 -22.02 32.03
N CYS A 19 1.61 -23.32 32.13
CA CYS A 19 0.70 -24.37 32.62
C CYS A 19 1.46 -25.70 32.81
N GLN A 20 1.61 -26.15 34.07
CA GLN A 20 1.69 -27.57 34.42
C GLN A 20 0.26 -28.13 34.43
N PRO A 21 0.06 -29.43 34.11
CA PRO A 21 -0.22 -30.35 35.22
C PRO A 21 0.38 -31.75 35.10
N ASP A 22 0.39 -32.39 36.27
CA ASP A 22 0.71 -33.78 36.63
C ASP A 22 0.27 -34.88 35.66
N LEU A 23 1.06 -35.96 35.58
CA LEU A 23 0.58 -37.36 35.62
C LEU A 23 1.76 -38.36 35.60
N ARG A 24 1.87 -39.23 36.60
CA ARG A 24 2.18 -40.70 36.51
C ARG A 24 2.60 -41.22 37.91
N LYS A 25 1.69 -41.88 38.62
CA LYS A 25 1.28 -43.31 38.54
C LYS A 25 2.06 -44.19 39.54
N SER A 26 1.32 -44.48 40.60
CA SER A 26 1.48 -45.55 41.60
C SER A 26 1.68 -46.94 40.98
N ILE A 27 2.61 -47.71 41.53
CA ILE A 27 2.64 -49.17 41.45
C ILE A 27 2.80 -49.71 42.88
N LYS A 28 1.74 -50.38 43.36
CA LYS A 28 1.76 -51.29 44.51
C LYS A 28 2.14 -52.69 44.02
N PHE A 29 3.00 -53.39 44.74
CA PHE A 29 2.97 -54.86 44.81
C PHE A 29 3.26 -55.35 46.23
N TYR A 30 2.66 -56.49 46.53
CA TYR A 30 2.29 -57.05 47.84
C TYR A 30 3.37 -58.01 48.41
N LEU A 31 3.67 -57.85 49.72
CA LEU A 31 3.69 -58.86 50.81
C LEU A 31 4.23 -60.32 50.64
N ILE A 32 5.09 -60.67 51.63
CA ILE A 32 5.27 -61.97 52.36
C ILE A 32 6.28 -63.00 51.83
N HIS A 33 7.40 -63.18 52.56
CA HIS A 33 7.65 -64.45 53.29
C HIS A 33 8.74 -64.37 54.38
N LYS A 34 8.49 -65.22 55.39
CA LYS A 34 9.06 -65.44 56.72
C LYS A 34 10.22 -66.44 56.71
N LYS A 35 11.31 -66.26 57.49
CA LYS A 35 11.93 -67.29 58.39
C LYS A 35 13.36 -66.99 58.89
N ARG A 36 13.51 -67.14 60.23
CA ARG A 36 14.57 -67.84 61.03
C ARG A 36 16.02 -67.31 60.96
N ARG A 37 16.89 -67.37 61.98
CA ARG A 37 16.99 -68.02 63.32
C ARG A 37 18.20 -67.33 64.01
N ARG A 38 18.12 -66.95 65.30
CA ARG A 38 18.75 -67.58 66.50
C ARG A 38 20.28 -67.57 66.59
N HIS A 39 20.73 -67.42 67.84
CA HIS A 39 22.06 -67.59 68.47
C HIS A 39 22.84 -66.26 68.68
N ASP A 40 23.35 -65.87 69.85
CA ASP A 40 23.70 -66.61 71.08
C ASP A 40 23.53 -65.79 72.38
N ASN A 41 23.02 -66.46 73.41
CA ASN A 41 23.20 -66.15 74.83
C ASN A 41 23.97 -67.36 75.41
N ALA A 42 25.19 -67.14 75.89
CA ALA A 42 25.96 -68.05 76.75
C ALA A 42 26.98 -67.15 77.48
N SER A 43 27.00 -67.07 78.80
CA SER A 43 27.62 -68.02 79.75
C SER A 43 27.25 -67.53 81.18
N CYS A 44 27.10 -68.30 82.26
CA CYS A 44 27.84 -69.45 82.75
C CYS A 44 26.94 -70.34 83.66
N VAL A 45 27.31 -71.62 83.69
CA VAL A 45 26.88 -72.78 84.51
C VAL A 45 27.97 -72.96 85.62
N PRO A 46 28.00 -73.95 86.57
CA PRO A 46 27.04 -74.95 87.09
C PRO A 46 26.90 -75.04 88.63
N SER A 47 25.85 -75.72 89.10
CA SER A 47 25.89 -76.90 90.00
C SER A 47 24.43 -77.27 90.33
N GLY A 48 23.87 -78.44 90.05
CA GLY A 48 24.47 -79.75 89.83
C GLY A 48 24.71 -80.43 91.17
N LEU A 49 23.68 -81.08 91.73
CA LEU A 49 23.80 -82.33 92.51
C LEU A 49 22.39 -82.89 92.79
N ALA A 50 22.02 -83.91 92.03
CA ALA A 50 21.09 -84.95 92.45
C ALA A 50 21.87 -86.28 92.43
N SER A 51 21.45 -87.22 93.29
CA SER A 51 21.82 -88.65 93.33
C SER A 51 22.92 -89.08 94.30
N SER A 52 22.51 -89.81 95.35
CA SER A 52 22.93 -91.21 95.66
C SER A 52 22.39 -91.58 97.05
N ARG A 53 21.38 -92.45 97.17
CA ARG A 53 21.52 -93.90 97.43
C ARG A 53 22.64 -94.26 98.42
N GLY A 54 22.22 -94.69 99.62
CA GLY A 54 23.04 -95.38 100.61
C GLY A 54 22.13 -96.16 101.56
N VAL A 55 21.82 -97.40 101.18
CA VAL A 55 21.25 -98.46 102.03
C VAL A 55 22.42 -99.28 102.55
N VAL A 56 22.61 -99.41 103.87
CA VAL A 56 23.29 -100.54 104.55
C VAL A 56 22.76 -100.55 106.00
N LEU A 57 21.86 -101.47 106.37
CA LEU A 57 22.07 -102.84 106.86
C LEU A 57 22.43 -102.95 108.35
N ALA A 58 21.58 -103.73 109.01
CA ALA A 58 21.62 -104.25 110.36
C ALA A 58 22.92 -104.96 110.79
N HIS A 59 23.20 -104.85 112.09
CA HIS A 59 23.75 -105.87 112.99
C HIS A 59 23.06 -105.58 114.35
N LYS A 60 22.16 -106.38 114.95
CA LYS A 60 22.13 -107.78 115.41
C LYS A 60 23.19 -108.17 116.47
N LEU A 61 22.70 -108.16 117.73
CA LEU A 61 22.97 -109.04 118.91
C LEU A 61 24.33 -108.90 119.65
N PRO A 62 24.51 -109.41 120.90
CA PRO A 62 23.61 -110.17 121.83
C PRO A 62 23.47 -109.51 123.24
N PHE A 63 22.43 -109.78 124.05
CA PHE A 63 22.23 -110.91 125.01
C PHE A 63 23.13 -110.89 126.27
N ILE A 64 22.47 -110.85 127.45
CA ILE A 64 22.76 -111.35 128.83
C ILE A 64 21.88 -110.45 129.75
N SER A 65 20.68 -110.80 130.24
CA SER A 65 20.12 -112.00 130.90
C SER A 65 20.67 -112.28 132.30
N ASN A 66 19.74 -112.23 133.27
CA ASN A 66 19.75 -112.75 134.64
C ASN A 66 20.40 -111.87 135.73
N ARG A 67 19.79 -111.64 136.89
CA ARG A 67 18.98 -112.59 137.68
C ARG A 67 18.05 -111.84 138.66
N ASP A 68 16.75 -111.93 138.40
CA ASP A 68 15.71 -111.92 139.43
C ASP A 68 15.37 -113.39 139.71
N THR A 69 15.36 -113.80 140.97
CA THR A 69 14.77 -115.08 141.38
C THR A 69 13.93 -114.89 142.63
N ARG A 70 12.64 -115.15 142.45
CA ARG A 70 11.59 -115.36 143.46
C ARG A 70 11.41 -116.87 143.62
N GLU A 71 11.23 -117.36 144.86
CA GLU A 71 10.42 -118.53 145.31
C GLU A 71 10.77 -118.77 146.81
N ARG A 72 9.90 -118.62 147.84
CA ARG A 72 8.73 -119.42 148.29
C ARG A 72 9.08 -120.93 148.37
N VAL A 73 9.01 -121.66 149.50
CA VAL A 73 7.90 -121.91 150.46
C VAL A 73 8.43 -122.68 151.71
N GLY A 74 7.78 -122.54 152.89
CA GLY A 74 7.61 -123.62 153.89
C GLY A 74 8.29 -123.44 155.26
N LEU A 75 7.69 -122.80 156.29
CA LEU A 75 6.77 -123.35 157.32
C LEU A 75 7.27 -124.60 158.08
N LEU A 76 7.56 -124.46 159.39
CA LEU A 76 6.85 -125.13 160.52
C LEU A 76 7.60 -125.03 161.88
N THR A 77 6.98 -124.28 162.80
CA THR A 77 6.67 -124.59 164.23
C THR A 77 7.54 -125.54 165.09
N MET A 78 7.91 -125.04 166.29
CA MET A 78 8.22 -125.74 167.58
C MET A 78 7.01 -126.59 168.09
N PRO A 79 6.97 -127.33 169.26
CA PRO A 79 7.89 -127.57 170.42
C PRO A 79 7.84 -129.08 170.93
N PRO A 80 7.77 -129.49 172.24
CA PRO A 80 8.60 -129.33 173.48
C PRO A 80 9.05 -130.65 174.23
N LYS A 81 9.92 -130.48 175.26
CA LYS A 81 10.09 -131.17 176.60
C LYS A 81 9.92 -132.70 176.79
N ILE A 82 10.75 -133.32 177.66
CA ILE A 82 10.37 -134.16 178.84
C ILE A 82 11.58 -134.55 179.73
N LYS A 83 11.29 -134.76 181.02
CA LYS A 83 12.10 -135.08 182.22
C LYS A 83 12.32 -136.59 182.47
N ASN A 84 13.26 -136.93 183.38
CA ASN A 84 13.22 -137.95 184.48
C ASN A 84 14.52 -138.81 184.57
N LYS A 85 15.26 -138.88 185.70
CA LYS A 85 15.06 -139.54 187.03
C LYS A 85 15.43 -141.05 187.07
N LYS A 86 16.39 -141.42 187.95
CA LYS A 86 16.55 -142.69 188.75
C LYS A 86 17.99 -142.67 189.33
N ALA A 87 18.32 -142.76 190.63
CA ALA A 87 17.92 -143.59 191.78
C ALA A 87 18.34 -145.07 191.71
N VAL A 88 19.11 -145.53 192.72
CA VAL A 88 19.20 -146.85 193.42
C VAL A 88 20.62 -146.98 194.03
N LYS A 89 20.80 -147.02 195.37
CA LYS A 89 20.84 -148.20 196.31
C LYS A 89 22.03 -149.14 195.99
N THR A 90 22.87 -149.65 196.90
CA THR A 90 22.63 -150.47 198.12
C THR A 90 24.05 -150.90 198.63
N VAL A 91 24.35 -150.91 199.95
CA VAL A 91 24.51 -152.12 200.85
C VAL A 91 25.76 -152.96 200.50
N VAL A 92 26.62 -153.48 201.39
CA VAL A 92 26.71 -153.66 202.86
C VAL A 92 28.14 -154.17 203.12
N ASP A 93 28.68 -153.98 204.32
CA ASP A 93 29.32 -155.12 204.98
C ASP A 93 29.15 -155.02 206.49
N GLY A 94 28.30 -155.92 206.98
CA GLY A 94 28.01 -156.15 208.37
C GLY A 94 28.76 -157.41 208.79
N LEU A 95 29.70 -157.23 209.70
CA LEU A 95 30.19 -158.29 210.57
C LEU A 95 30.09 -157.76 211.99
N SER A 96 29.54 -158.59 212.88
CA SER A 96 29.38 -158.29 214.30
C SER A 96 30.76 -158.05 214.92
N PRO A 97 30.95 -156.96 215.70
CA PRO A 97 32.26 -156.62 216.28
C PRO A 97 32.74 -157.61 217.35
N GLU A 98 31.94 -158.61 217.71
CA GLU A 98 32.22 -159.54 218.81
C GLU A 98 33.04 -160.77 218.37
N GLU A 99 33.22 -160.99 217.06
CA GLU A 99 34.04 -162.09 216.51
C GLU A 99 35.12 -161.60 215.54
N MET A 100 35.24 -160.28 215.38
CA MET A 100 36.26 -159.68 214.53
C MET A 100 37.54 -159.54 215.35
N SER A 101 38.64 -160.13 214.89
CA SER A 101 39.93 -159.87 215.50
C SER A 101 40.22 -158.36 215.42
N ARG A 102 40.96 -157.82 216.39
CA ARG A 102 41.31 -156.39 216.45
C ARG A 102 41.76 -155.83 215.10
N ASP A 103 42.50 -156.63 214.33
CA ASP A 103 43.02 -156.28 213.00
C ASP A 103 41.90 -156.08 211.96
N GLN A 104 40.80 -156.85 212.02
CA GLN A 104 39.67 -156.72 211.09
C GLN A 104 38.81 -155.47 211.36
N LEU A 105 38.69 -155.03 212.61
CA LEU A 105 38.02 -153.77 212.95
C LEU A 105 38.86 -152.55 212.55
N GLU A 106 40.18 -152.64 212.68
CA GLU A 106 41.10 -151.60 212.22
C GLU A 106 41.03 -151.43 210.69
N GLU A 107 40.95 -152.52 209.91
CA GLU A 107 40.73 -152.45 208.46
C GLU A 107 39.40 -151.82 208.06
N HIS A 108 38.30 -152.09 208.77
CA HIS A 108 36.98 -151.52 208.44
C HIS A 108 36.95 -150.00 208.68
N ILE A 109 37.60 -149.53 209.75
CA ILE A 109 37.76 -148.10 210.02
C ILE A 109 38.59 -147.42 208.92
N VAL A 110 39.62 -148.08 208.40
CA VAL A 110 40.41 -147.58 207.27
C VAL A 110 39.55 -147.45 206.01
N ARG A 111 38.78 -148.48 205.65
CA ARG A 111 37.88 -148.43 204.49
C ARG A 111 36.84 -147.30 204.59
N LEU A 112 36.21 -147.12 205.75
CA LEU A 112 35.25 -146.03 205.95
C LEU A 112 35.89 -144.64 205.83
N ARG A 113 37.16 -144.48 206.25
CA ARG A 113 37.90 -143.23 206.06
C ARG A 113 38.22 -142.99 204.60
N GLU A 114 38.67 -144.03 203.89
CA GLU A 114 38.91 -143.96 202.45
C GLU A 114 37.62 -143.64 201.67
N ASP A 115 36.49 -144.24 202.04
CA ASP A 115 35.19 -143.96 201.43
C ASP A 115 34.78 -142.50 201.68
N LEU A 116 34.98 -142.00 202.90
CA LEU A 116 34.68 -140.62 203.26
C LEU A 116 35.59 -139.62 202.55
N ASP A 117 36.87 -139.95 202.36
CA ASP A 117 37.81 -139.13 201.59
C ASP A 117 37.50 -139.18 200.09
N ARG A 118 37.12 -140.35 199.53
CA ARG A 118 36.62 -140.46 198.14
C ARG A 118 35.38 -139.60 197.91
N GLU A 119 34.40 -139.65 198.81
CA GLU A 119 33.20 -138.82 198.73
C GLU A 119 33.53 -137.31 198.83
N ARG A 120 34.55 -136.92 199.60
CA ARG A 120 35.04 -135.54 199.66
C ARG A 120 35.70 -135.12 198.35
N GLU A 121 36.54 -135.98 197.78
CA GLU A 121 37.19 -135.78 196.48
C GLU A 121 36.16 -135.66 195.37
N GLU A 122 35.14 -136.52 195.33
CA GLU A 122 34.04 -136.47 194.36
C GLU A 122 33.24 -135.17 194.48
N ARG A 123 32.87 -134.76 195.70
CA ARG A 123 32.20 -133.45 195.90
C ARG A 123 33.06 -132.30 195.40
N SER A 124 34.35 -132.33 195.70
CA SER A 124 35.30 -131.31 195.23
C SER A 124 35.40 -131.32 193.70
N TYR A 125 35.49 -132.50 193.08
CA TYR A 125 35.49 -132.68 191.63
C TYR A 125 34.21 -132.15 190.98
N PHE A 126 33.03 -132.54 191.46
CA PHE A 126 31.75 -132.05 190.93
C PHE A 126 31.55 -130.55 191.16
N GLN A 127 32.13 -129.99 192.22
CA GLN A 127 32.13 -128.54 192.45
C GLN A 127 33.00 -127.83 191.41
N LEU A 128 34.22 -128.32 191.16
CA LEU A 128 35.08 -127.82 190.09
C LEU A 128 34.45 -127.96 188.71
N GLU A 129 33.80 -129.08 188.40
CA GLU A 129 33.12 -129.27 187.11
C GLU A 129 31.91 -128.32 186.96
N ARG A 130 31.14 -128.11 188.03
CA ARG A 130 30.06 -127.12 188.03
C ARG A 130 30.60 -125.71 187.80
N ASP A 131 31.68 -125.34 188.47
CA ASP A 131 32.30 -124.01 188.35
C ASP A 131 32.92 -123.84 186.95
N LYS A 132 33.54 -124.88 186.39
CA LYS A 132 33.99 -124.91 184.98
C LYS A 132 32.84 -124.72 184.00
N ILE A 133 31.73 -125.47 184.18
CA ILE A 133 30.55 -125.35 183.34
C ILE A 133 29.95 -123.95 183.47
N GLN A 134 29.83 -123.41 184.69
CA GLN A 134 29.32 -122.08 184.95
C GLN A 134 30.20 -121.00 184.30
N ALA A 135 31.53 -121.08 184.47
CA ALA A 135 32.47 -120.18 183.82
C ALA A 135 32.37 -120.27 182.29
N SER A 136 32.28 -121.49 181.73
CA SER A 136 32.13 -121.71 180.29
C SER A 136 30.81 -121.14 179.75
N TRP A 137 29.74 -121.25 180.52
CA TRP A 137 28.42 -120.68 180.20
C TRP A 137 28.45 -119.17 180.24
N GLU A 138 29.03 -118.57 181.29
CA GLU A 138 29.17 -117.12 181.41
C GLU A 138 30.05 -116.54 180.29
N ILE A 139 31.17 -117.19 179.96
CA ILE A 139 32.01 -116.78 178.83
C ILE A 139 31.23 -116.86 177.52
N SER A 140 30.50 -117.96 177.27
CA SER A 140 29.71 -118.13 176.05
C SER A 140 28.57 -117.11 175.97
N LYS A 141 27.95 -116.78 177.11
CA LYS A 141 26.92 -115.74 177.20
C LYS A 141 27.48 -114.36 176.89
N ARG A 142 28.63 -113.99 177.48
CA ARG A 142 29.34 -112.72 177.18
C ARG A 142 29.70 -112.64 175.70
N LYS A 143 30.30 -113.68 175.13
CA LYS A 143 30.64 -113.75 173.69
C LYS A 143 29.41 -113.59 172.81
N LEU A 144 28.29 -114.22 173.14
CA LEU A 144 27.04 -114.05 172.40
C LEU A 144 26.51 -112.61 172.50
N GLU A 145 26.62 -111.98 173.67
CA GLU A 145 26.23 -110.57 173.87
C GLU A 145 27.14 -109.60 173.11
N GLU A 146 28.45 -109.87 173.07
CA GLU A 146 29.47 -109.17 172.28
C GLU A 146 29.17 -109.28 170.78
N GLU A 147 29.01 -110.49 170.24
CA GLU A 147 28.67 -110.71 168.82
C GLU A 147 27.34 -110.05 168.43
N LYS A 148 26.34 -110.10 169.33
CA LYS A 148 25.07 -109.37 169.11
C LYS A 148 25.28 -107.86 169.10
N ALA A 149 26.18 -107.33 169.92
CA ALA A 149 26.53 -105.91 169.91
C ALA A 149 27.29 -105.53 168.64
N GLU A 150 28.23 -106.36 168.18
CA GLU A 150 28.95 -106.17 166.93
C GLU A 150 28.02 -106.20 165.72
N LEU A 151 27.07 -107.13 165.65
CA LEU A 151 26.07 -107.16 164.58
C LEU A 151 25.22 -105.89 164.54
N ARG A 152 24.82 -105.35 165.71
CA ARG A 152 24.13 -104.05 165.80
C ARG A 152 25.04 -102.90 165.35
N ASN A 153 26.33 -102.93 165.69
CA ASN A 153 27.29 -101.93 165.22
C ASN A 153 27.43 -101.97 163.70
N ARG A 154 27.64 -103.16 163.11
CA ARG A 154 27.74 -103.31 161.66
C ARG A 154 26.45 -102.97 160.91
N GLN A 155 25.28 -103.21 161.51
CA GLN A 155 24.01 -102.76 160.96
C GLN A 155 23.94 -101.23 160.94
N ARG A 156 24.31 -100.56 162.04
CA ARG A 156 24.37 -99.09 162.10
C ARG A 156 25.38 -98.51 161.11
N GLU A 157 26.56 -99.11 160.99
CA GLU A 157 27.56 -98.69 160.00
C GLU A 157 27.03 -98.79 158.57
N ARG A 158 26.29 -99.85 158.24
CA ARG A 158 25.63 -99.99 156.93
C ARG A 158 24.55 -98.93 156.71
N GLU A 159 23.69 -98.71 157.69
CA GLU A 159 22.65 -97.67 157.64
C GLU A 159 23.25 -96.27 157.50
N GLU A 160 24.33 -95.97 158.23
CA GLU A 160 25.06 -94.71 158.12
C GLU A 160 25.72 -94.55 156.74
N ALA A 161 26.31 -95.63 156.19
CA ALA A 161 26.89 -95.61 154.85
C ALA A 161 25.81 -95.37 153.77
N GLU A 162 24.66 -96.04 153.89
CA GLU A 162 23.51 -95.82 153.00
C GLU A 162 22.98 -94.39 153.09
N ALA A 163 22.86 -93.83 154.31
CA ALA A 163 22.46 -92.45 154.52
C ALA A 163 23.46 -91.46 153.89
N ARG A 164 24.77 -91.69 154.06
CA ARG A 164 25.83 -90.89 153.41
C ARG A 164 25.71 -90.95 151.88
N HIS A 165 25.56 -92.14 151.32
CA HIS A 165 25.39 -92.31 149.88
C HIS A 165 24.12 -91.64 149.34
N GLN A 166 23.00 -91.67 150.07
CA GLN A 166 21.79 -90.94 149.67
C GLN A 166 22.05 -89.43 149.64
N VAL A 167 22.72 -88.88 150.65
CA VAL A 167 23.10 -87.46 150.67
C VAL A 167 24.03 -87.14 149.50
N GLU A 168 25.08 -87.93 149.26
CA GLU A 168 25.98 -87.76 148.11
C GLU A 168 25.22 -87.74 146.77
N ILE A 169 24.31 -88.68 146.55
CA ILE A 169 23.48 -88.73 145.34
C ILE A 169 22.64 -87.46 145.21
N THR A 170 22.05 -86.95 146.30
CA THR A 170 21.26 -85.70 146.24
C THR A 170 22.14 -84.49 145.94
N VAL A 171 23.34 -84.40 146.52
CA VAL A 171 24.32 -83.34 146.24
C VAL A 171 24.77 -83.40 144.78
N TYR A 172 25.09 -84.59 144.26
CA TYR A 172 25.46 -84.75 142.84
C TYR A 172 24.30 -84.39 141.90
N LYS A 173 23.06 -84.76 142.23
CA LYS A 173 21.87 -84.35 141.47
C LYS A 173 21.69 -82.83 141.46
N GLN A 174 21.89 -82.16 142.59
CA GLN A 174 21.83 -80.70 142.67
C GLN A 174 22.96 -80.04 141.87
N LYS A 175 24.20 -80.53 141.98
CA LYS A 175 25.33 -80.05 141.18
C LYS A 175 25.08 -80.20 139.68
N LEU A 176 24.55 -81.35 139.24
CA LEU A 176 24.21 -81.55 137.83
C LEU A 176 23.11 -80.60 137.37
N LYS A 177 22.06 -80.38 138.17
CA LYS A 177 21.01 -79.39 137.87
C LYS A 177 21.58 -77.99 137.73
N HIS A 178 22.47 -77.60 138.64
CA HIS A 178 23.14 -76.29 138.59
C HIS A 178 23.96 -76.14 137.32
N VAL A 179 24.87 -77.07 137.02
CA VAL A 179 25.69 -77.05 135.80
C VAL A 179 24.84 -77.02 134.53
N LEU A 180 23.77 -77.81 134.46
CA LEU A 180 22.84 -77.78 133.32
C LEU A 180 22.12 -76.43 133.20
N SER A 181 21.70 -75.83 134.31
CA SER A 181 21.07 -74.50 134.31
C SER A 181 22.05 -73.40 133.92
N GLU A 182 23.30 -73.48 134.37
CA GLU A 182 24.37 -72.55 134.00
C GLU A 182 24.67 -72.64 132.51
N HIS A 183 24.87 -73.86 131.97
CA HIS A 183 25.05 -74.07 130.54
C HIS A 183 23.85 -73.59 129.73
N HIS A 184 22.63 -73.86 130.18
CA HIS A 184 21.42 -73.39 129.51
C HIS A 184 21.35 -71.86 129.48
N ASN A 185 21.61 -71.20 130.61
CA ASN A 185 21.61 -69.74 130.72
C ASN A 185 22.73 -69.11 129.89
N ALA A 186 23.94 -69.68 129.91
CA ALA A 186 25.06 -69.21 129.10
C ALA A 186 24.79 -69.36 127.59
N LEU A 187 24.25 -70.50 127.17
CA LEU A 187 23.84 -70.72 125.78
C LEU A 187 22.70 -69.78 125.37
N PHE A 188 21.75 -69.52 126.27
CA PHE A 188 20.68 -68.56 126.01
C PHE A 188 21.22 -67.14 125.88
N GLY A 189 22.12 -66.72 126.77
CA GLY A 189 22.80 -65.42 126.71
C GLY A 189 23.57 -65.25 125.41
N LEU A 190 24.43 -66.21 125.05
CA LEU A 190 25.18 -66.16 123.78
C LEU A 190 24.27 -66.11 122.55
N LYS A 191 23.14 -66.83 122.56
CA LYS A 191 22.15 -66.76 121.47
C LYS A 191 21.46 -65.39 121.43
N ALA A 192 21.07 -64.85 122.58
CA ALA A 192 20.45 -63.53 122.68
C ALA A 192 21.41 -62.43 122.20
N ASP A 193 22.67 -62.46 122.64
CA ASP A 193 23.73 -61.55 122.22
C ASP A 193 24.01 -61.69 120.72
N GLY A 194 24.05 -62.92 120.20
CA GLY A 194 24.20 -63.17 118.77
C GLY A 194 23.06 -62.57 117.93
N VAL A 195 21.81 -62.73 118.38
CA VAL A 195 20.63 -62.14 117.72
C VAL A 195 20.65 -60.62 117.82
N ALA A 196 20.98 -60.06 118.98
CA ALA A 196 21.07 -58.61 119.20
C ALA A 196 22.17 -57.99 118.34
N SER A 197 23.35 -58.60 118.30
CA SER A 197 24.48 -58.17 117.46
C SER A 197 24.14 -58.24 115.97
N ALA A 198 23.55 -59.34 115.50
CA ALA A 198 23.09 -59.47 114.11
C ALA A 198 22.02 -58.43 113.76
N GLY A 199 21.09 -58.16 114.68
CA GLY A 199 20.08 -57.12 114.53
C GLY A 199 20.69 -55.71 114.43
N LEU A 200 21.68 -55.41 115.27
CA LEU A 200 22.39 -54.12 115.25
C LEU A 200 23.14 -53.93 113.92
N VAL A 201 23.89 -54.93 113.46
CA VAL A 201 24.61 -54.87 112.18
C VAL A 201 23.65 -54.70 111.01
N LYS A 202 22.52 -55.43 111.01
CA LYS A 202 21.48 -55.28 109.98
C LYS A 202 20.89 -53.87 109.98
N ASN A 203 20.61 -53.30 111.14
CA ASN A 203 20.07 -51.94 111.27
C ASN A 203 21.08 -50.89 110.79
N GLN A 204 22.36 -51.02 111.16
CA GLN A 204 23.43 -50.15 110.68
C GLN A 204 23.56 -50.22 109.16
N HIS A 205 23.59 -51.43 108.58
CA HIS A 205 23.65 -51.61 107.14
C HIS A 205 22.46 -50.96 106.42
N MET A 206 21.24 -51.15 106.93
CA MET A 206 20.03 -50.52 106.41
C MET A 206 20.12 -48.99 106.47
N GLN A 207 20.61 -48.42 107.57
CA GLN A 207 20.80 -46.97 107.70
C GLN A 207 21.84 -46.44 106.70
N SER A 208 22.98 -47.13 106.54
CA SER A 208 23.99 -46.78 105.55
C SER A 208 23.44 -46.85 104.13
N GLU A 209 22.65 -47.87 103.80
CA GLU A 209 22.03 -48.01 102.48
C GLU A 209 21.04 -46.86 102.19
N ILE A 210 20.23 -46.47 103.18
CA ILE A 210 19.32 -45.31 103.06
C ILE A 210 20.12 -44.02 102.85
N GLY A 211 21.22 -43.83 103.59
CA GLY A 211 22.13 -42.69 103.43
C GLY A 211 22.70 -42.63 102.01
N LEU A 212 23.30 -43.72 101.53
CA LEU A 212 23.87 -43.80 100.19
C LEU A 212 22.84 -43.59 99.08
N ARG A 213 21.62 -44.11 99.23
CA ARG A 213 20.52 -43.86 98.28
C ARG A 213 20.12 -42.39 98.24
N SER A 214 20.08 -41.73 99.41
CA SER A 214 19.79 -40.30 99.51
C SER A 214 20.89 -39.46 98.85
N ASP A 215 22.16 -39.77 99.12
CA ASP A 215 23.32 -39.10 98.51
C ASP A 215 23.33 -39.28 96.99
N LEU A 216 23.00 -40.48 96.50
CA LEU A 216 22.88 -40.75 95.06
C LEU A 216 21.79 -39.89 94.41
N HIS A 217 20.64 -39.71 95.07
CA HIS A 217 19.58 -38.85 94.57
C HIS A 217 19.99 -37.37 94.54
N VAL A 218 20.69 -36.89 95.58
CA VAL A 218 21.24 -35.52 95.62
C VAL A 218 22.25 -35.31 94.50
N LEU A 219 23.24 -36.20 94.37
CA LEU A 219 24.24 -36.12 93.30
C LEU A 219 23.61 -36.19 91.90
N GLN A 220 22.53 -36.97 91.74
CA GLN A 220 21.80 -37.03 90.48
C GLN A 220 21.06 -35.72 90.18
N ALA A 221 20.47 -35.07 91.19
CA ALA A 221 19.83 -33.77 91.06
C ALA A 221 20.85 -32.69 90.68
N ASP A 222 21.97 -32.61 91.41
CA ASP A 222 23.08 -31.67 91.13
C ASP A 222 23.64 -31.86 89.72
N SER A 223 23.78 -33.10 89.26
CA SER A 223 24.23 -33.41 87.90
C SER A 223 23.24 -32.90 86.85
N ARG A 224 21.93 -33.04 87.09
CA ARG A 224 20.89 -32.51 86.20
C ARG A 224 20.90 -30.99 86.20
N GLU A 225 21.03 -30.35 87.36
CA GLU A 225 21.09 -28.90 87.48
C GLU A 225 22.31 -28.32 86.75
N LYS A 226 23.50 -28.90 86.95
CA LYS A 226 24.72 -28.50 86.23
C LYS A 226 24.58 -28.65 84.71
N LYS A 227 23.94 -29.72 84.24
CA LYS A 227 23.65 -29.90 82.80
C LYS A 227 22.72 -28.80 82.28
N LEU A 228 21.63 -28.53 82.99
CA LEU A 228 20.70 -27.45 82.62
C LEU A 228 21.37 -26.07 82.64
N HIS A 229 22.22 -25.81 83.63
CA HIS A 229 23.00 -24.58 83.72
C HIS A 229 23.95 -24.42 82.53
N ASN A 230 24.69 -25.49 82.19
CA ASN A 230 25.58 -25.48 81.03
C ASN A 230 24.81 -25.29 79.71
N ASP A 231 23.68 -25.97 79.53
CA ASP A 231 22.83 -25.81 78.35
C ASP A 231 22.30 -24.38 78.22
N ASN A 232 21.89 -23.77 79.34
CA ASN A 232 21.46 -22.38 79.37
C ASN A 232 22.60 -21.42 79.06
N PHE A 233 23.80 -21.66 79.61
CA PHE A 233 24.99 -20.86 79.33
C PHE A 233 25.39 -20.94 77.85
N ILE A 234 25.35 -22.13 77.25
CA ILE A 234 25.60 -22.32 75.81
C ILE A 234 24.58 -21.54 74.98
N LYS A 235 23.28 -21.63 75.31
CA LYS A 235 22.23 -20.87 74.61
C LYS A 235 22.43 -19.36 74.74
N GLU A 236 22.77 -18.87 75.93
CA GLU A 236 23.03 -17.45 76.15
C GLU A 236 24.24 -16.97 75.33
N LEU A 237 25.32 -17.76 75.29
CA LEU A 237 26.49 -17.46 74.49
C LEU A 237 26.18 -17.46 72.98
N GLN A 238 25.39 -18.42 72.51
CA GLN A 238 24.91 -18.47 71.12
C GLN A 238 24.06 -17.23 70.77
N LEU A 239 23.17 -16.81 71.68
CA LEU A 239 22.34 -15.63 71.47
C LEU A 239 23.19 -14.34 71.41
N LYS A 240 24.16 -14.20 72.31
CA LYS A 240 25.13 -13.08 72.29
C LYS A 240 25.90 -13.03 70.97
N HIS A 241 26.42 -14.17 70.53
CA HIS A 241 27.12 -14.26 69.25
C HIS A 241 26.22 -13.88 68.07
N GLN A 242 24.95 -14.32 68.07
CA GLN A 242 24.00 -13.96 67.02
C GLN A 242 23.71 -12.45 66.99
N VAL A 243 23.59 -11.82 68.16
CA VAL A 243 23.43 -10.36 68.26
C VAL A 243 24.66 -9.64 67.73
N GLU A 244 25.87 -10.06 68.11
CA GLU A 244 27.13 -9.48 67.61
C GLU A 244 27.25 -9.60 66.08
N LEU A 245 26.89 -10.75 65.50
CA LEU A 245 26.87 -10.95 64.05
C LEU A 245 25.88 -10.00 63.37
N MET A 246 24.66 -9.87 63.90
CA MET A 246 23.64 -8.97 63.36
C MET A 246 24.07 -7.49 63.45
N GLU A 247 24.69 -7.08 64.56
CA GLU A 247 25.24 -5.73 64.72
C GLU A 247 26.37 -5.47 63.71
N LEU A 248 27.25 -6.46 63.49
CA LEU A 248 28.33 -6.37 62.52
C LEU A 248 27.79 -6.27 61.08
N GLU A 249 26.83 -7.10 60.72
CA GLU A 249 26.13 -7.05 59.42
C GLU A 249 25.50 -5.68 59.19
N ASN A 250 24.72 -5.18 60.14
CA ASN A 250 24.09 -3.86 60.06
C ASN A 250 25.12 -2.73 59.92
N ASN A 251 26.26 -2.83 60.61
CA ASN A 251 27.34 -1.85 60.49
C ASN A 251 27.98 -1.88 59.08
N TYR A 252 28.16 -3.06 58.49
CA TYR A 252 28.66 -3.18 57.12
C TYR A 252 27.64 -2.69 56.09
N GLU A 253 26.35 -2.99 56.27
CA GLU A 253 25.27 -2.49 55.41
C GLU A 253 25.18 -0.96 55.43
N LYS A 254 25.26 -0.34 56.62
CA LYS A 254 25.33 1.13 56.75
C LYS A 254 26.53 1.71 56.01
N ARG A 255 27.73 1.17 56.24
CA ARG A 255 28.94 1.63 55.53
C ARG A 255 28.83 1.45 54.02
N PHE A 256 28.25 0.34 53.57
CA PHE A 256 28.06 0.06 52.15
C PHE A 256 27.08 1.04 51.50
N THR A 257 25.94 1.29 52.15
CA THR A 257 24.93 2.24 51.65
C THR A 257 25.45 3.68 51.65
N GLU A 258 26.18 4.11 52.68
CA GLU A 258 26.87 5.40 52.71
C GLU A 258 27.88 5.54 51.56
N LEU A 259 28.68 4.50 51.33
CA LEU A 259 29.63 4.45 50.23
C LEU A 259 28.93 4.52 48.86
N GLN A 260 27.84 3.77 48.69
CA GLN A 260 27.03 3.79 47.47
C GLN A 260 26.46 5.18 47.20
N VAL A 261 25.90 5.84 48.22
CA VAL A 261 25.33 7.19 48.11
C VAL A 261 26.41 8.21 47.78
N THR A 262 27.58 8.15 48.41
CA THR A 262 28.69 9.08 48.13
C THR A 262 29.20 8.93 46.70
N TYR A 263 29.42 7.71 46.21
CA TYR A 263 29.81 7.48 44.82
C TYR A 263 28.72 7.87 43.81
N HIS A 264 27.45 7.63 44.13
CA HIS A 264 26.35 8.03 43.25
C HIS A 264 26.29 9.56 43.12
N LYS A 265 26.41 10.29 44.23
CA LYS A 265 26.49 11.75 44.24
C LYS A 265 27.68 12.27 43.44
N GLN A 266 28.87 11.68 43.61
CA GLN A 266 30.05 12.05 42.83
C GLN A 266 29.82 11.83 41.33
N ARG A 267 29.23 10.69 40.95
CA ARG A 267 28.91 10.39 39.54
C ARG A 267 27.90 11.37 38.96
N GLN A 268 26.85 11.71 39.70
CA GLN A 268 25.85 12.70 39.29
C GLN A 268 26.48 14.08 39.10
N LEU A 269 27.29 14.53 40.07
CA LEU A 269 28.01 15.81 39.95
C LEU A 269 28.89 15.83 38.69
N MET A 270 29.67 14.78 38.44
CA MET A 270 30.48 14.68 37.21
C MET A 270 29.61 14.77 35.95
N ALA A 271 28.51 14.01 35.88
CA ALA A 271 27.58 14.05 34.76
C ALA A 271 26.97 15.46 34.54
N ASP A 272 26.54 16.11 35.62
CA ASP A 272 25.98 17.46 35.59
C ASP A 272 27.02 18.50 35.13
N THR A 273 28.27 18.40 35.60
CA THR A 273 29.34 19.30 35.16
C THR A 273 29.64 19.15 33.68
N GLU A 274 29.69 17.92 33.16
CA GLU A 274 29.89 17.70 31.72
C GLU A 274 28.68 18.13 30.90
N ALA A 275 27.45 17.90 31.39
CA ALA A 275 26.24 18.35 30.72
C ALA A 275 26.22 19.88 30.58
N LYS A 276 26.58 20.61 31.64
CA LYS A 276 26.75 22.06 31.60
C LYS A 276 27.80 22.50 30.58
N LYS A 277 28.98 21.87 30.56
CA LYS A 277 30.03 22.16 29.56
C LYS A 277 29.53 21.99 28.13
N ARG A 278 28.85 20.86 27.82
CA ARG A 278 28.26 20.63 26.50
C ARG A 278 27.20 21.68 26.16
N GLN A 279 26.35 22.04 27.13
CA GLN A 279 25.33 23.07 26.94
C GLN A 279 25.93 24.45 26.64
N ASP A 280 27.02 24.81 27.33
CA ASP A 280 27.73 26.07 27.10
C ASP A 280 28.41 26.09 25.73
N GLU A 281 29.06 25.00 25.31
CA GLU A 281 29.66 24.85 23.97
C GLU A 281 28.62 24.97 22.86
N VAL A 282 27.49 24.28 22.99
CA VAL A 282 26.36 24.36 22.04
C VAL A 282 25.82 25.78 21.99
N SER A 283 25.65 26.43 23.14
CA SER A 283 25.19 27.82 23.21
C SER A 283 26.17 28.77 22.51
N GLN A 284 27.48 28.56 22.69
CA GLN A 284 28.50 29.35 22.01
C GLN A 284 28.47 29.16 20.49
N ILE A 285 28.33 27.91 20.01
CA ILE A 285 28.21 27.61 18.57
C ILE A 285 26.95 28.25 17.99
N ASN A 286 25.81 28.11 18.66
CA ASN A 286 24.55 28.72 18.26
C ASN A 286 24.66 30.24 18.17
N CYS A 287 25.29 30.90 19.14
CA CYS A 287 25.55 32.33 19.09
C CYS A 287 26.43 32.72 17.89
N ARG A 288 27.48 31.95 17.58
CA ARG A 288 28.33 32.20 16.40
C ARG A 288 27.57 32.01 15.09
N MET A 289 26.77 30.95 14.99
CA MET A 289 25.94 30.68 13.82
C MET A 289 24.88 31.75 13.62
N LYS A 290 24.19 32.16 14.70
CA LYS A 290 23.19 33.22 14.66
C LYS A 290 23.79 34.54 14.16
N LYS A 291 24.93 34.96 14.72
CA LYS A 291 25.66 36.14 14.22
C LYS A 291 26.00 36.03 12.74
N ARG A 292 26.40 34.84 12.26
CA ARG A 292 26.71 34.64 10.84
C ARG A 292 25.47 34.75 9.96
N ILE A 293 24.32 34.24 10.41
CA ILE A 293 23.04 34.39 9.71
C ILE A 293 22.65 35.86 9.67
N ASP A 294 22.76 36.57 10.79
CA ASP A 294 22.43 38.00 10.89
C ASP A 294 23.29 38.80 9.90
N ASN A 295 24.62 38.63 9.92
CA ASN A 295 25.52 39.28 8.97
C ASN A 295 25.19 38.97 7.50
N LEU A 296 24.91 37.70 7.18
CA LEU A 296 24.57 37.29 5.80
C LEU A 296 23.23 37.91 5.36
N THR A 297 22.29 38.06 6.28
CA THR A 297 21.00 38.69 6.02
C THR A 297 21.21 40.18 5.72
N GLU A 298 22.01 40.88 6.53
CA GLU A 298 22.38 42.27 6.30
C GLU A 298 23.10 42.48 4.95
N GLU A 299 24.05 41.59 4.60
CA GLU A 299 24.73 41.62 3.29
C GLU A 299 23.73 41.43 2.13
N HIS A 300 22.80 40.48 2.25
CA HIS A 300 21.77 40.25 1.24
C HIS A 300 20.82 41.44 1.11
N ASP A 301 20.36 42.01 2.23
CA ASP A 301 19.48 43.18 2.24
C ASP A 301 20.16 44.37 1.57
N ALA A 302 21.44 44.62 1.87
CA ALA A 302 22.22 45.67 1.21
C ALA A 302 22.32 45.47 -0.32
N VAL A 303 22.53 44.23 -0.78
CA VAL A 303 22.55 43.91 -2.22
C VAL A 303 21.17 44.12 -2.86
N LEU A 304 20.09 43.75 -2.16
CA LEU A 304 18.73 43.97 -2.63
C LEU A 304 18.41 45.46 -2.74
N GLU A 305 18.76 46.26 -1.72
CA GLU A 305 18.62 47.72 -1.77
C GLU A 305 19.39 48.31 -2.96
N HIS A 306 20.65 47.92 -3.16
CA HIS A 306 21.43 48.39 -4.30
C HIS A 306 20.79 48.04 -5.65
N LYS A 307 20.21 46.83 -5.77
CA LYS A 307 19.47 46.42 -6.98
C LYS A 307 18.19 47.25 -7.17
N VAL A 308 17.41 47.47 -6.11
CA VAL A 308 16.20 48.30 -6.13
C VAL A 308 16.55 49.72 -6.58
N ASP A 309 17.61 50.29 -6.03
CA ASP A 309 18.12 51.61 -6.43
C ASP A 309 18.53 51.66 -7.90
N HIS A 310 19.22 50.63 -8.40
CA HIS A 310 19.59 50.53 -9.81
C HIS A 310 18.36 50.48 -10.71
N TYR A 311 17.36 49.65 -10.39
CA TYR A 311 16.10 49.58 -11.14
C TYR A 311 15.32 50.90 -11.09
N SER A 312 15.26 51.55 -9.92
CA SER A 312 14.66 52.88 -9.76
C SER A 312 15.36 53.94 -10.63
N LYS A 313 16.70 53.93 -10.68
CA LYS A 313 17.48 54.80 -11.57
C LYS A 313 17.22 54.51 -13.05
N LEU A 314 17.17 53.25 -13.46
CA LEU A 314 16.80 52.85 -14.83
C LEU A 314 15.38 53.30 -15.19
N GLN A 315 14.43 53.10 -14.28
CA GLN A 315 13.04 53.52 -14.48
C GLN A 315 12.93 55.03 -14.65
N LYS A 316 13.65 55.82 -13.84
CA LYS A 316 13.73 57.28 -14.01
C LYS A 316 14.33 57.67 -15.36
N LYS A 317 15.41 57.00 -15.81
CA LYS A 317 16.01 57.25 -17.14
C LYS A 317 15.04 56.92 -18.27
N LEU A 318 14.36 55.77 -18.21
CA LEU A 318 13.35 55.38 -19.20
C LEU A 318 12.22 56.41 -19.28
N GLN A 319 11.74 56.92 -18.13
CA GLN A 319 10.74 57.98 -18.09
C GLN A 319 11.26 59.29 -18.71
N GLN A 320 12.51 59.67 -18.45
CA GLN A 320 13.14 60.85 -19.05
C GLN A 320 13.26 60.70 -20.58
N ASP A 321 13.71 59.55 -21.06
CA ASP A 321 13.85 59.31 -22.50
C ASP A 321 12.48 59.25 -23.19
N GLN A 322 11.47 58.67 -22.55
CA GLN A 322 10.09 58.73 -23.04
C GLN A 322 9.57 60.17 -23.16
N ALA A 323 9.91 61.05 -22.20
CA ALA A 323 9.57 62.46 -22.29
C ALA A 323 10.29 63.17 -23.45
N LYS A 324 11.60 62.95 -23.60
CA LYS A 324 12.38 63.50 -24.74
C LYS A 324 11.84 63.06 -26.09
N LEU A 325 11.55 61.77 -26.26
CA LEU A 325 10.99 61.23 -27.51
C LEU A 325 9.60 61.83 -27.82
N LYS A 326 8.78 62.10 -26.80
CA LYS A 326 7.49 62.80 -26.97
C LYS A 326 7.71 64.25 -27.45
N ASP A 327 8.70 64.95 -26.90
CA ASP A 327 9.04 66.32 -27.32
C ASP A 327 9.57 66.35 -28.75
N GLU A 328 10.48 65.42 -29.11
CA GLU A 328 11.01 65.26 -30.47
C GLU A 328 9.91 64.94 -31.48
N LEU A 329 8.97 64.05 -31.15
CA LEU A 329 7.77 63.77 -31.96
C LEU A 329 6.92 65.04 -32.15
N GLY A 330 6.77 65.85 -31.11
CA GLY A 330 6.08 67.14 -31.18
C GLY A 330 6.78 68.13 -32.12
N GLN A 331 8.11 68.18 -32.08
CA GLN A 331 8.92 69.03 -32.98
C GLN A 331 8.88 68.55 -34.43
N ALA A 332 9.00 67.24 -34.67
CA ALA A 332 8.92 66.63 -36.00
C ALA A 332 7.55 66.89 -36.65
N ARG A 333 6.45 66.77 -35.90
CA ARG A 333 5.09 67.11 -36.40
C ARG A 333 4.98 68.58 -36.80
N LYS A 334 5.57 69.50 -36.03
CA LYS A 334 5.60 70.94 -36.39
C LYS A 334 6.41 71.19 -37.66
N LEU A 335 7.53 70.49 -37.86
CA LEU A 335 8.34 70.56 -39.08
C LEU A 335 7.61 69.98 -40.30
N GLN A 336 6.93 68.85 -40.14
CA GLN A 336 6.12 68.23 -41.20
C GLN A 336 5.01 69.18 -41.68
N LEU A 337 4.27 69.79 -40.75
CA LEU A 337 3.26 70.82 -41.09
C LEU A 337 3.84 72.01 -41.87
N LYS A 338 5.08 72.41 -41.58
CA LYS A 338 5.76 73.47 -42.35
C LYS A 338 6.11 72.99 -43.77
N LYS A 339 6.64 71.77 -43.90
CA LYS A 339 7.00 71.18 -45.21
C LYS A 339 5.78 70.90 -46.08
N ASP A 340 4.66 70.49 -45.52
CA ASP A 340 3.40 70.31 -46.25
C ASP A 340 2.88 71.65 -46.81
N ARG A 341 3.05 72.76 -46.06
CA ARG A 341 2.73 74.10 -46.56
C ARG A 341 3.62 74.52 -47.73
N GLU A 342 4.93 74.28 -47.62
CA GLU A 342 5.89 74.54 -48.71
C GLU A 342 5.57 73.70 -49.96
N LEU A 343 5.26 72.41 -49.79
CA LEU A 343 4.82 71.50 -50.87
C LEU A 343 3.54 71.98 -51.54
N SER A 344 2.55 72.45 -50.78
CA SER A 344 1.31 72.99 -51.32
C SER A 344 1.53 74.27 -52.15
N ALA A 345 2.52 75.10 -51.80
CA ALA A 345 2.89 76.29 -52.56
C ALA A 345 3.57 75.92 -53.88
N ALA A 346 4.54 75.00 -53.83
CA ALA A 346 5.22 74.49 -55.03
C ALA A 346 4.25 73.78 -55.99
N GLN A 347 3.23 73.07 -55.48
CA GLN A 347 2.19 72.45 -56.31
C GLN A 347 1.33 73.47 -57.07
N ARG A 348 1.02 74.63 -56.48
CA ARG A 348 0.29 75.72 -57.17
C ARG A 348 1.15 76.33 -58.28
N GLU A 349 2.44 76.56 -58.04
CA GLU A 349 3.37 77.04 -59.06
C GLU A 349 3.51 76.04 -60.22
N ASN A 350 3.58 74.73 -59.92
CA ASN A 350 3.65 73.68 -60.93
C ASN A 350 2.36 73.61 -61.78
N GLN A 351 1.19 73.90 -61.21
CA GLN A 351 -0.07 74.00 -61.98
C GLN A 351 -0.04 75.16 -62.97
N VAL A 352 0.46 76.34 -62.58
CA VAL A 352 0.61 77.52 -63.45
C VAL A 352 1.59 77.26 -64.60
N LEU A 353 2.69 76.56 -64.32
CA LEU A 353 3.66 76.14 -65.34
C LEU A 353 3.10 75.06 -66.28
N LYS A 354 2.22 74.17 -65.80
CA LYS A 354 1.55 73.18 -66.65
C LYS A 354 0.56 73.81 -67.63
N THR A 355 -0.19 74.82 -67.21
CA THR A 355 -1.13 75.53 -68.08
C THR A 355 -0.39 76.32 -69.17
N SER A 356 0.73 76.99 -68.84
CA SER A 356 1.52 77.72 -69.84
C SER A 356 2.24 76.79 -70.83
N LEU A 357 2.66 75.59 -70.41
CA LEU A 357 3.21 74.57 -71.30
C LEU A 357 2.14 74.01 -72.27
N GLN A 358 0.91 73.80 -71.80
CA GLN A 358 -0.19 73.32 -72.66
C GLN A 358 -0.58 74.33 -73.75
N GLU A 359 -0.58 75.63 -73.44
CA GLU A 359 -0.83 76.69 -74.42
C GLU A 359 0.27 76.78 -75.49
N ALA A 360 1.53 76.55 -75.11
CA ALA A 360 2.65 76.48 -76.05
C ALA A 360 2.60 75.22 -76.94
N GLN A 361 2.15 74.08 -76.39
CA GLN A 361 2.00 72.82 -77.13
C GLN A 361 0.84 72.87 -78.16
N GLN A 362 -0.27 73.54 -77.85
CA GLN A 362 -1.37 73.73 -78.80
C GLN A 362 -0.95 74.57 -80.02
N LYS A 363 -0.17 75.64 -79.81
CA LYS A 363 0.37 76.48 -80.90
C LYS A 363 1.39 75.73 -81.78
N LEU A 364 2.12 74.78 -81.22
CA LEU A 364 3.10 73.95 -81.95
C LEU A 364 2.39 72.90 -82.83
N LEU A 365 1.29 72.30 -82.35
CA LEU A 365 0.45 71.39 -83.13
C LEU A 365 -0.25 72.08 -84.32
N GLU A 366 -0.70 73.32 -84.14
CA GLU A 366 -1.31 74.13 -85.21
C GLU A 366 -0.33 74.42 -86.36
N LEU A 367 0.91 74.81 -86.03
CA LEU A 367 1.97 75.07 -87.01
C LEU A 367 2.49 73.78 -87.68
N GLN A 368 2.51 72.64 -86.97
CA GLN A 368 2.85 71.34 -87.57
C GLN A 368 1.78 70.86 -88.55
N LYS A 369 0.49 71.11 -88.29
CA LYS A 369 -0.61 70.75 -89.20
C LYS A 369 -0.55 71.53 -90.52
N GLN A 370 -0.27 72.84 -90.45
CA GLN A 370 -0.08 73.70 -91.64
C GLN A 370 1.16 73.30 -92.47
N LEU A 371 2.25 72.85 -91.82
CA LEU A 371 3.45 72.35 -92.50
C LEU A 371 3.23 70.98 -93.16
N GLN A 372 2.42 70.10 -92.56
CA GLN A 372 2.06 68.79 -93.10
C GLN A 372 1.20 68.94 -94.38
N GLU A 373 0.19 69.82 -94.35
CA GLU A 373 -0.67 70.13 -95.50
C GLU A 373 0.14 70.71 -96.69
N HIS A 374 1.12 71.57 -96.42
CA HIS A 374 2.00 72.13 -97.44
C HIS A 374 2.97 71.10 -98.05
N LYS A 375 3.44 70.12 -97.25
CA LYS A 375 4.31 69.03 -97.71
C LYS A 375 3.54 67.98 -98.51
N GLU A 376 2.30 67.66 -98.14
CA GLU A 376 1.41 66.77 -98.88
C GLU A 376 0.95 67.39 -100.21
N ALA A 377 0.70 68.70 -100.26
CA ALA A 377 0.41 69.40 -101.52
C ALA A 377 1.62 69.40 -102.47
N LYS A 378 2.85 69.52 -101.94
CA LYS A 378 4.09 69.51 -102.74
C LYS A 378 4.44 68.11 -103.27
N SER A 379 4.22 67.05 -102.50
CA SER A 379 4.43 65.66 -102.96
C SER A 379 3.39 65.22 -104.00
N LYS A 380 2.12 65.62 -103.85
CA LYS A 380 1.05 65.41 -104.84
C LYS A 380 1.33 66.19 -106.15
N MET A 381 1.88 67.41 -106.07
CA MET A 381 2.30 68.18 -107.25
C MET A 381 3.44 67.50 -108.03
N VAL A 382 4.45 66.94 -107.35
CA VAL A 382 5.57 66.23 -108.01
C VAL A 382 5.11 64.91 -108.65
N ALA A 383 4.25 64.15 -107.98
CA ALA A 383 3.66 62.92 -108.53
C ALA A 383 2.73 63.20 -109.73
N SER A 384 1.94 64.29 -109.69
CA SER A 384 1.12 64.75 -110.81
C SER A 384 1.99 65.23 -111.98
N LYS A 385 3.07 65.96 -111.73
CA LYS A 385 4.01 66.44 -112.77
C LYS A 385 4.78 65.29 -113.44
N ALA A 386 5.07 64.21 -112.73
CA ALA A 386 5.63 62.98 -113.29
C ALA A 386 4.61 62.20 -114.14
N ARG A 387 3.35 62.08 -113.68
CA ARG A 387 2.25 61.50 -114.47
C ARG A 387 1.95 62.29 -115.73
N VAL A 388 1.95 63.62 -115.67
CA VAL A 388 1.76 64.49 -116.83
C VAL A 388 2.88 64.29 -117.85
N LYS A 389 4.15 64.14 -117.44
CA LYS A 389 5.24 63.86 -118.39
C LYS A 389 5.08 62.52 -119.11
N VAL A 390 4.65 61.47 -118.40
CA VAL A 390 4.38 60.15 -119.01
C VAL A 390 3.20 60.23 -119.98
N LEU A 391 2.09 60.85 -119.56
CA LEU A 391 0.92 61.07 -120.43
C LEU A 391 1.24 61.97 -121.64
N ASP A 392 2.12 62.96 -121.50
CA ASP A 392 2.54 63.85 -122.59
C ASP A 392 3.52 63.16 -123.56
N GLN A 393 4.21 62.10 -123.12
CA GLN A 393 4.97 61.19 -123.99
C GLN A 393 4.00 60.26 -124.74
N GLU A 394 3.06 59.63 -124.03
CA GLU A 394 2.02 58.77 -124.61
C GLU A 394 1.13 59.54 -125.60
N LEU A 395 0.78 60.79 -125.31
CA LEU A 395 -0.02 61.64 -126.20
C LEU A 395 0.76 62.02 -127.46
N ARG A 396 2.09 62.18 -127.40
CA ARG A 396 2.94 62.41 -128.59
C ARG A 396 3.03 61.15 -129.46
N ASP A 397 3.24 59.99 -128.84
CA ASP A 397 3.31 58.70 -129.54
C ASP A 397 1.95 58.35 -130.17
N LEU A 398 0.84 58.58 -129.46
CA LEU A 398 -0.51 58.39 -129.97
C LEU A 398 -0.87 59.43 -131.04
N SER A 399 -0.36 60.67 -130.96
CA SER A 399 -0.55 61.68 -132.02
C SER A 399 0.24 61.32 -133.28
N LEU A 400 1.45 60.76 -133.16
CA LEU A 400 2.21 60.24 -134.30
C LEU A 400 1.52 59.04 -134.93
N GLN A 401 1.01 58.11 -134.11
CA GLN A 401 0.21 56.99 -134.60
C GLN A 401 -1.08 57.48 -135.27
N HIS A 402 -1.76 58.47 -134.70
CA HIS A 402 -2.93 59.09 -135.31
C HIS A 402 -2.57 59.77 -136.63
N GLN A 403 -1.49 60.54 -136.72
CA GLN A 403 -1.04 61.16 -137.97
C GLN A 403 -0.66 60.11 -139.03
N LEU A 404 -0.03 59.01 -138.65
CA LEU A 404 0.28 57.91 -139.57
C LEU A 404 -0.99 57.19 -140.05
N LEU A 405 -1.94 56.92 -139.13
CA LEU A 405 -3.22 56.32 -139.47
C LEU A 405 -4.07 57.27 -140.32
N GLN A 406 -4.03 58.57 -140.06
CA GLN A 406 -4.75 59.62 -140.77
C GLN A 406 -4.17 59.81 -142.17
N CYS A 407 -2.83 59.77 -142.32
CA CYS A 407 -2.19 59.79 -143.64
C CYS A 407 -2.46 58.51 -144.45
N GLY A 408 -2.64 57.36 -143.76
CA GLY A 408 -3.13 56.12 -144.36
C GLY A 408 -4.61 56.20 -144.76
N PHE A 409 -5.46 56.75 -143.88
CA PHE A 409 -6.89 56.93 -144.12
C PHE A 409 -7.12 57.88 -145.28
N GLU A 410 -6.45 59.04 -145.33
CA GLU A 410 -6.51 59.98 -146.46
C GLU A 410 -6.04 59.36 -147.78
N LYS A 411 -5.08 58.42 -147.75
CA LYS A 411 -4.68 57.67 -148.96
C LYS A 411 -5.80 56.74 -149.43
N VAL A 412 -6.39 55.98 -148.52
CA VAL A 412 -7.50 55.06 -148.83
C VAL A 412 -8.76 55.84 -149.23
N GLU A 413 -9.03 56.98 -148.62
CA GLU A 413 -10.11 57.88 -149.02
C GLU A 413 -9.86 58.48 -150.40
N ARG A 414 -8.65 58.93 -150.72
CA ARG A 414 -8.31 59.37 -152.08
C ARG A 414 -8.44 58.25 -153.10
N GLU A 415 -8.03 57.03 -152.79
CA GLU A 415 -8.19 55.87 -153.68
C GLU A 415 -9.67 55.49 -153.87
N ARG A 416 -10.47 55.54 -152.79
CA ARG A 416 -11.93 55.37 -152.83
C ARG A 416 -12.58 56.45 -153.69
N ASP A 417 -12.22 57.70 -153.47
CA ASP A 417 -12.82 58.85 -154.16
C ASP A 417 -12.41 58.89 -155.63
N GLU A 418 -11.17 58.57 -155.96
CA GLU A 418 -10.75 58.40 -157.35
C GLU A 418 -11.47 57.22 -158.03
N LEU A 419 -11.70 56.10 -157.33
CA LEU A 419 -12.46 54.98 -157.87
C LEU A 419 -13.94 55.34 -158.03
N LEU A 420 -14.52 56.07 -157.08
CA LEU A 420 -15.88 56.58 -157.16
C LEU A 420 -16.01 57.61 -158.28
N GLU A 421 -15.07 58.53 -158.45
CA GLU A 421 -15.04 59.48 -159.58
C GLU A 421 -14.92 58.72 -160.90
N LYS A 422 -13.96 57.81 -161.06
CA LYS A 422 -13.81 57.00 -162.29
C LYS A 422 -15.06 56.17 -162.59
N GLN A 423 -15.71 55.61 -161.57
CA GLN A 423 -16.98 54.91 -161.73
C GLN A 423 -18.10 55.88 -162.13
N THR A 424 -18.16 57.05 -161.50
CA THR A 424 -19.17 58.08 -161.79
C THR A 424 -18.99 58.64 -163.19
N GLU A 425 -17.76 58.90 -163.62
CA GLU A 425 -17.39 59.31 -164.99
C GLU A 425 -17.73 58.23 -166.00
N ALA A 426 -17.42 56.96 -165.73
CA ALA A 426 -17.79 55.85 -166.61
C ALA A 426 -19.32 55.70 -166.73
N ILE A 427 -20.07 55.83 -165.63
CA ILE A 427 -21.53 55.83 -165.62
C ILE A 427 -22.08 57.05 -166.37
N GLN A 428 -21.50 58.24 -166.15
CA GLN A 428 -21.89 59.47 -166.83
C GLN A 428 -21.60 59.40 -168.32
N GLU A 429 -20.49 58.82 -168.77
CA GLU A 429 -20.16 58.68 -170.20
C GLU A 429 -21.08 57.65 -170.89
N VAL A 430 -21.43 56.56 -170.20
CA VAL A 430 -22.47 55.61 -170.67
C VAL A 430 -23.84 56.29 -170.72
N ARG A 431 -24.20 57.07 -169.70
CA ARG A 431 -25.43 57.90 -169.68
C ARG A 431 -25.41 58.98 -170.74
N ARG A 432 -24.28 59.60 -171.06
CA ARG A 432 -24.14 60.65 -172.08
C ARG A 432 -24.24 60.06 -173.47
N ARG A 433 -23.64 58.88 -173.72
CA ARG A 433 -23.82 58.12 -174.98
C ARG A 433 -25.27 57.64 -175.15
N SER A 434 -25.90 57.16 -174.07
CA SER A 434 -27.32 56.80 -174.04
C SER A 434 -28.21 58.01 -174.28
N GLY A 435 -27.96 59.11 -173.57
CA GLY A 435 -28.69 60.37 -173.63
C GLY A 435 -28.56 61.06 -174.98
N LEU A 436 -27.38 61.05 -175.63
CA LEU A 436 -27.22 61.54 -176.99
C LEU A 436 -28.01 60.70 -178.01
N LYS A 437 -28.10 59.36 -177.81
CA LYS A 437 -28.98 58.51 -178.62
C LYS A 437 -30.46 58.83 -178.36
N HIS A 438 -30.84 59.08 -177.11
CA HIS A 438 -32.21 59.43 -176.72
C HIS A 438 -32.63 60.80 -177.27
N LEU A 439 -31.81 61.83 -177.09
CA LEU A 439 -32.05 63.19 -177.58
C LEU A 439 -32.13 63.25 -179.12
N LEU A 440 -31.36 62.40 -179.81
CA LEU A 440 -31.41 62.30 -181.28
C LEU A 440 -32.69 61.60 -181.76
N LEU A 441 -33.22 60.65 -180.98
CA LEU A 441 -34.55 60.07 -181.21
C LEU A 441 -35.67 61.05 -180.87
N GLU A 442 -35.57 61.79 -179.76
CA GLU A 442 -36.51 62.85 -179.37
C GLU A 442 -36.56 63.99 -180.39
N ARG A 443 -35.42 64.45 -180.91
CA ARG A 443 -35.40 65.46 -181.98
C ARG A 443 -36.02 64.95 -183.28
N LYS A 444 -35.85 63.67 -183.61
CA LYS A 444 -36.56 63.05 -184.74
C LYS A 444 -38.06 63.00 -184.52
N LEU A 445 -38.50 62.67 -183.30
CA LEU A 445 -39.90 62.68 -182.89
C LEU A 445 -40.49 64.09 -182.93
N ALA A 446 -39.87 65.07 -182.26
CA ALA A 446 -40.32 66.45 -182.21
C ALA A 446 -40.34 67.12 -183.59
N ALA A 447 -39.39 66.80 -184.48
CA ALA A 447 -39.44 67.28 -185.87
C ALA A 447 -40.63 66.68 -186.66
N LEU A 448 -41.00 65.43 -186.39
CA LEU A 448 -42.19 64.80 -186.98
C LEU A 448 -43.48 65.39 -186.37
N THR A 449 -43.52 65.66 -185.07
CA THR A 449 -44.68 66.29 -184.39
C THR A 449 -44.90 67.72 -184.87
N ALA A 450 -43.85 68.53 -184.94
CA ALA A 450 -43.94 69.91 -185.43
C ALA A 450 -44.30 69.97 -186.93
N ALA A 451 -43.92 68.96 -187.73
CA ALA A 451 -44.37 68.84 -189.11
C ALA A 451 -45.87 68.52 -189.20
N ALA A 452 -46.40 67.68 -188.30
CA ALA A 452 -47.82 67.37 -188.20
C ALA A 452 -48.66 68.58 -187.73
N GLU A 453 -48.25 69.24 -186.64
CA GLU A 453 -48.91 70.44 -186.12
C GLU A 453 -48.91 71.59 -187.14
N LYS A 454 -47.85 71.72 -187.95
CA LYS A 454 -47.78 72.74 -189.00
C LYS A 454 -48.69 72.40 -190.20
N GLN A 455 -48.88 71.12 -190.52
CA GLN A 455 -49.89 70.69 -191.51
C GLN A 455 -51.31 70.89 -190.99
N GLU A 456 -51.57 70.64 -189.70
CA GLU A 456 -52.87 70.89 -189.07
C GLU A 456 -53.19 72.39 -189.01
N ALA A 457 -52.24 73.23 -188.58
CA ALA A 457 -52.44 74.68 -188.53
C ALA A 457 -52.64 75.30 -189.92
N GLN A 458 -51.97 74.78 -190.95
CA GLN A 458 -52.19 75.20 -192.35
C GLN A 458 -53.56 74.75 -192.88
N LEU A 459 -54.06 73.58 -192.46
CA LEU A 459 -55.44 73.14 -192.72
C LEU A 459 -56.46 74.04 -192.00
N PHE A 460 -56.23 74.42 -190.75
CA PHE A 460 -57.12 75.33 -190.01
C PHE A 460 -57.14 76.75 -190.62
N ALA A 461 -56.00 77.27 -191.07
CA ALA A 461 -55.93 78.58 -191.73
C ALA A 461 -56.58 78.57 -193.14
N ALA A 462 -56.46 77.46 -193.89
CA ALA A 462 -57.12 77.28 -195.18
C ALA A 462 -58.64 77.06 -195.05
N LEU A 463 -59.11 76.41 -193.97
CA LEU A 463 -60.54 76.22 -193.68
C LEU A 463 -61.23 77.49 -193.19
N ALA A 464 -60.50 78.45 -192.60
CA ALA A 464 -61.06 79.74 -192.22
C ALA A 464 -61.16 80.75 -193.40
N THR A 465 -60.46 80.50 -194.52
CA THR A 465 -60.36 81.42 -195.67
C THR A 465 -61.02 80.90 -196.95
N SER A 466 -61.69 79.74 -196.93
CA SER A 466 -62.29 79.08 -198.11
C SER A 466 -63.83 79.04 -198.06
N ASP A 467 -64.45 79.33 -199.20
CA ASP A 467 -65.85 79.75 -199.45
C ASP A 467 -66.94 78.65 -199.41
N VAL A 468 -66.92 77.68 -198.48
CA VAL A 468 -67.86 76.54 -198.54
C VAL A 468 -68.66 76.27 -197.24
N GLU A 469 -69.99 76.28 -197.41
CA GLU A 469 -71.14 75.72 -196.65
C GLU A 469 -71.13 75.73 -195.08
N PRO A 470 -72.14 76.35 -194.43
CA PRO A 470 -72.25 76.53 -192.96
C PRO A 470 -72.24 75.25 -192.10
N SER A 471 -72.43 74.06 -192.68
CA SER A 471 -72.42 72.79 -191.93
C SER A 471 -71.03 72.37 -191.39
N ALA A 472 -69.92 72.82 -191.98
CA ALA A 472 -68.57 72.38 -191.56
C ALA A 472 -68.00 73.23 -190.40
N ARG A 473 -68.47 74.47 -190.23
CA ARG A 473 -67.94 75.43 -189.25
C ARG A 473 -68.40 75.15 -187.81
N ALA A 474 -69.56 74.50 -187.64
CA ALA A 474 -70.09 74.16 -186.31
C ALA A 474 -69.28 73.05 -185.62
N ARG A 475 -68.81 72.04 -186.35
CA ARG A 475 -68.07 70.90 -185.76
C ARG A 475 -66.71 71.29 -185.19
N ALA A 476 -66.03 72.25 -185.80
CA ALA A 476 -64.74 72.75 -185.32
C ALA A 476 -64.88 73.68 -184.08
N ALA A 477 -66.07 74.22 -183.79
CA ALA A 477 -66.31 75.05 -182.62
C ALA A 477 -66.66 74.22 -181.38
N ASP A 478 -67.36 73.09 -181.55
CA ASP A 478 -67.78 72.23 -180.44
C ASP A 478 -66.59 71.52 -179.76
N GLU A 479 -65.58 71.08 -180.52
CA GLU A 479 -64.38 70.42 -179.97
C GLU A 479 -63.50 71.37 -179.14
N LEU A 480 -63.53 72.68 -179.40
CA LEU A 480 -62.76 73.68 -178.64
C LEU A 480 -63.38 74.01 -177.27
N GLN A 481 -64.70 73.83 -177.11
CA GLN A 481 -65.43 74.22 -175.90
C GLN A 481 -65.42 73.15 -174.81
N GLU A 482 -65.25 71.87 -175.18
CA GLU A 482 -65.12 70.75 -174.25
C GLU A 482 -63.78 70.79 -173.48
N MET A 483 -62.71 71.19 -174.16
CA MET A 483 -61.36 71.31 -173.61
C MET A 483 -61.24 72.40 -172.52
N LEU A 484 -62.01 73.50 -172.64
CA LEU A 484 -61.99 74.58 -171.64
C LEU A 484 -62.76 74.24 -170.35
N LYS A 485 -63.82 73.40 -170.41
CA LYS A 485 -64.62 73.03 -169.23
C LYS A 485 -63.86 72.12 -168.25
N SER A 486 -63.00 71.24 -168.76
CA SER A 486 -62.19 70.32 -167.95
C SER A 486 -61.26 71.04 -166.95
N LYS A 487 -60.70 72.19 -167.34
CA LYS A 487 -59.69 72.91 -166.52
C LYS A 487 -60.30 73.66 -165.33
N GLN A 488 -61.56 74.08 -165.39
CA GLN A 488 -62.23 74.87 -164.35
C GLN A 488 -62.57 74.05 -163.09
N ALA A 489 -62.89 72.76 -163.23
CA ALA A 489 -63.27 71.88 -162.11
C ALA A 489 -62.16 71.65 -161.08
N THR A 490 -60.90 71.78 -161.49
CA THR A 490 -59.72 71.59 -160.63
C THR A 490 -59.51 72.71 -159.60
N ILE A 491 -60.13 73.89 -159.79
CA ILE A 491 -59.92 75.06 -158.92
C ILE A 491 -60.83 75.01 -157.69
N ASP A 492 -62.05 74.50 -157.83
CA ASP A 492 -63.06 74.52 -156.76
C ASP A 492 -62.71 73.60 -155.57
N ALA A 493 -61.97 72.52 -155.81
CA ALA A 493 -61.60 71.55 -154.76
C ALA A 493 -60.66 72.14 -153.69
N LEU A 494 -59.76 73.06 -154.06
CA LEU A 494 -58.76 73.62 -153.14
C LEU A 494 -59.33 74.66 -152.16
N GLN A 495 -60.51 75.22 -152.43
CA GLN A 495 -61.16 76.19 -151.55
C GLN A 495 -61.85 75.51 -150.33
N GLY A 496 -62.16 74.21 -150.41
CA GLY A 496 -62.87 73.48 -149.36
C GLY A 496 -62.03 73.21 -148.10
N ASP A 497 -60.72 73.07 -148.23
CA ASP A 497 -59.86 72.67 -147.12
C ASP A 497 -59.64 73.79 -146.08
N LEU A 498 -59.53 75.03 -146.54
CA LEU A 498 -59.29 76.21 -145.71
C LEU A 498 -60.43 76.52 -144.70
N ALA A 499 -61.66 76.12 -145.05
CA ALA A 499 -62.84 76.35 -144.21
C ALA A 499 -62.87 75.48 -142.93
N ARG A 500 -62.17 74.34 -142.92
CA ARG A 500 -62.17 73.41 -141.79
C ARG A 500 -61.37 73.93 -140.60
N ASP A 501 -60.12 74.33 -140.83
CA ASP A 501 -59.19 74.72 -139.77
C ASP A 501 -59.62 76.00 -139.02
N SER A 502 -60.38 76.86 -139.69
CA SER A 502 -60.95 78.07 -139.08
C SER A 502 -61.91 77.74 -137.93
N LYS A 503 -62.65 76.63 -138.06
CA LYS A 503 -63.73 76.25 -137.14
C LYS A 503 -63.22 75.74 -135.79
N GLU A 504 -62.10 75.03 -135.77
CA GLU A 504 -61.52 74.43 -134.56
C GLU A 504 -60.95 75.48 -133.58
N TYR A 505 -60.41 76.58 -134.12
CA TYR A 505 -59.86 77.68 -133.32
C TYR A 505 -60.94 78.40 -132.50
N ASP A 506 -62.15 78.56 -133.04
CA ASP A 506 -63.25 79.29 -132.39
C ASP A 506 -63.88 78.53 -131.21
N GLU A 507 -63.96 77.20 -131.32
CA GLU A 507 -64.45 76.33 -130.24
C GLU A 507 -63.55 76.40 -128.99
N LEU A 508 -62.24 76.49 -129.19
CA LEU A 508 -61.25 76.63 -128.11
C LEU A 508 -61.41 77.97 -127.37
N LEU A 509 -61.68 79.04 -128.13
CA LEU A 509 -61.89 80.39 -127.60
C LEU A 509 -63.14 80.47 -126.72
N GLN A 510 -64.20 79.78 -127.12
CA GLN A 510 -65.48 79.69 -126.42
C GLN A 510 -65.32 79.01 -125.04
N THR A 511 -64.60 77.88 -125.01
CA THR A 511 -64.36 77.07 -123.81
C THR A 511 -63.60 77.84 -122.72
N CYS A 512 -62.68 78.73 -123.11
CA CYS A 512 -61.93 79.58 -122.18
C CYS A 512 -62.80 80.69 -121.56
N LYS A 513 -63.76 81.25 -122.30
CA LYS A 513 -64.69 82.27 -121.78
C LYS A 513 -65.63 81.69 -120.71
N GLU A 514 -66.12 80.48 -120.92
CA GLU A 514 -67.03 79.79 -119.98
C GLU A 514 -66.35 79.46 -118.63
N LYS A 515 -65.08 79.03 -118.66
CA LYS A 515 -64.32 78.75 -117.43
C LYS A 515 -64.07 79.99 -116.58
N LEU A 516 -63.85 81.15 -117.20
CA LEU A 516 -63.66 82.43 -116.51
C LEU A 516 -64.98 82.95 -115.91
N HIS A 517 -66.10 82.71 -116.61
CA HIS A 517 -67.44 83.03 -116.11
C HIS A 517 -67.81 82.20 -114.85
N ASN A 518 -67.46 80.91 -114.82
CA ASN A 518 -67.74 80.03 -113.67
C ASN A 518 -66.98 80.37 -112.38
N LEU A 519 -65.93 81.20 -112.47
CA LEU A 519 -65.12 81.68 -111.34
C LEU A 519 -65.58 83.04 -110.79
N GLY A 520 -66.69 83.59 -111.29
CA GLY A 520 -67.29 84.83 -110.79
C GLY A 520 -66.58 86.12 -111.23
N VAL A 521 -65.71 86.06 -112.25
CA VAL A 521 -64.99 87.22 -112.79
C VAL A 521 -65.82 87.91 -113.88
N PRO A 522 -66.16 89.21 -113.76
CA PRO A 522 -66.85 89.95 -114.82
C PRO A 522 -65.96 90.14 -116.07
N LEU A 523 -66.44 89.73 -117.25
CA LEU A 523 -65.72 89.75 -118.53
C LEU A 523 -65.74 91.11 -119.25
N TYR A 524 -65.45 92.22 -118.55
CA TYR A 524 -65.52 93.55 -119.18
C TYR A 524 -64.28 93.97 -119.99
N ASP A 525 -63.22 93.15 -120.11
CA ASP A 525 -62.11 93.34 -121.06
C ASP A 525 -61.35 92.01 -121.34
N PHE A 526 -61.86 91.17 -122.26
CA PHE A 526 -61.22 89.90 -122.65
C PHE A 526 -60.45 90.01 -124.00
N PRO A 527 -59.15 89.68 -124.07
CA PRO A 527 -58.27 90.08 -125.19
C PRO A 527 -58.23 89.17 -126.45
N PHE A 528 -58.98 88.06 -126.53
CA PHE A 528 -58.91 87.12 -127.68
C PHE A 528 -60.13 87.19 -128.65
N ARG A 529 -59.89 87.04 -129.97
CA ARG A 529 -60.86 87.21 -131.09
C ARG A 529 -61.08 85.91 -131.92
N PRO A 530 -62.25 85.71 -132.58
CA PRO A 530 -62.55 84.56 -133.47
C PRO A 530 -61.75 84.50 -134.81
N SER A 531 -61.69 83.32 -135.44
CA SER A 531 -60.94 82.97 -136.66
C SER A 531 -61.30 83.83 -137.88
N GLU A 532 -62.58 84.22 -138.02
CA GLU A 532 -63.06 85.12 -139.07
C GLU A 532 -62.35 86.48 -139.05
N GLN A 533 -61.88 86.95 -137.88
CA GLN A 533 -61.17 88.22 -137.75
C GLN A 533 -59.66 88.12 -138.01
N THR A 534 -59.09 86.90 -138.08
CA THR A 534 -57.65 86.68 -138.33
C THR A 534 -57.35 86.27 -139.76
N LEU A 535 -58.22 85.48 -140.40
CA LEU A 535 -58.06 85.07 -141.80
C LEU A 535 -58.61 86.09 -142.80
N GLY A 536 -59.43 87.05 -142.35
CA GLY A 536 -59.97 88.14 -143.18
C GLY A 536 -58.95 89.23 -143.57
N GLY A 537 -57.66 88.92 -143.56
CA GLY A 537 -56.60 89.92 -143.54
C GLY A 537 -55.43 89.72 -144.50
N ARG A 538 -55.61 89.10 -145.69
CA ARG A 538 -54.82 89.43 -146.89
C ARG A 538 -55.28 88.74 -148.19
N ASP A 539 -55.21 89.54 -149.25
CA ASP A 539 -55.06 89.19 -150.66
C ASP A 539 -56.33 88.98 -151.50
N SER A 540 -57.10 90.05 -151.63
CA SER A 540 -57.49 90.50 -152.97
C SER A 540 -56.37 91.37 -153.54
N LEU A 541 -55.86 91.01 -154.72
CA LEU A 541 -55.85 91.85 -155.93
C LEU A 541 -54.70 91.48 -156.88
N GLY A 542 -55.09 91.04 -158.08
CA GLY A 542 -54.25 91.21 -159.26
C GLY A 542 -54.44 92.62 -159.85
N GLY A 543 -53.31 93.29 -160.09
CA GLY A 543 -53.08 94.15 -161.26
C GLY A 543 -53.31 95.66 -161.15
N ARG A 544 -52.25 96.42 -160.85
CA ARG A 544 -51.77 97.65 -161.54
C ARG A 544 -50.55 98.27 -160.82
N ASP A 545 -49.67 98.88 -161.63
CA ASP A 545 -48.81 100.07 -161.40
C ASP A 545 -48.04 100.18 -160.05
N SER A 546 -46.74 100.46 -159.94
CA SER A 546 -45.81 101.19 -160.79
C SER A 546 -44.43 101.20 -160.12
N LEU A 547 -43.40 101.41 -160.94
CA LEU A 547 -42.16 102.15 -160.65
C LEU A 547 -41.76 102.36 -159.18
N GLY A 548 -40.57 101.87 -158.86
CA GLY A 548 -39.60 102.74 -158.22
C GLY A 548 -38.86 102.15 -157.04
N PRO A 549 -37.67 102.70 -156.75
CA PRO A 549 -36.52 101.89 -156.45
C PRO A 549 -35.89 102.25 -155.09
N ALA A 550 -34.86 101.47 -154.77
CA ALA A 550 -33.63 101.93 -154.12
C ALA A 550 -33.69 102.43 -152.67
N SER A 551 -32.48 102.32 -152.11
CA SER A 551 -31.91 103.14 -151.04
C SER A 551 -32.13 102.52 -149.66
N LYS A 552 -31.02 102.04 -149.06
CA LYS A 552 -30.19 102.81 -148.10
C LYS A 552 -30.89 102.82 -146.73
N GLU A 553 -30.27 103.02 -145.60
CA GLU A 553 -28.98 103.51 -145.15
C GLU A 553 -28.88 102.87 -143.74
N ARG A 554 -27.70 102.56 -143.20
CA ARG A 554 -27.14 103.36 -142.09
C ARG A 554 -28.20 103.88 -141.10
N THR A 555 -28.07 103.56 -139.82
CA THR A 555 -27.40 104.42 -138.82
C THR A 555 -27.70 103.89 -137.40
N ARG A 556 -26.64 103.88 -136.57
CA ARG A 556 -26.59 104.11 -135.10
C ARG A 556 -27.79 104.89 -134.50
N PRO A 557 -28.08 104.80 -133.19
CA PRO A 557 -27.20 105.24 -132.08
C PRO A 557 -27.16 104.23 -130.91
N GLY A 558 -26.25 104.28 -129.94
CA GLY A 558 -25.60 105.42 -129.32
C GLY A 558 -26.28 105.70 -127.98
N GLY A 559 -25.48 105.63 -126.91
CA GLY A 559 -25.67 106.51 -125.76
C GLY A 559 -26.48 105.97 -124.59
N ALA A 560 -25.73 105.78 -123.50
CA ALA A 560 -25.93 106.49 -122.24
C ALA A 560 -27.12 106.12 -121.34
N GLY A 561 -26.80 106.11 -120.04
CA GLY A 561 -27.75 106.55 -119.02
C GLY A 561 -28.03 105.48 -117.97
N VAL A 562 -27.35 105.41 -116.83
CA VAL A 562 -27.37 106.37 -115.70
C VAL A 562 -28.55 106.15 -114.74
N HIS A 563 -28.19 106.15 -113.45
CA HIS A 563 -28.99 106.36 -112.24
C HIS A 563 -29.91 105.22 -111.78
N SER A 564 -29.64 104.58 -110.62
CA SER A 564 -29.86 105.08 -109.23
C SER A 564 -31.36 105.25 -108.91
N PRO A 565 -31.81 105.29 -107.65
CA PRO A 565 -31.38 104.73 -106.35
C PRO A 565 -32.61 103.96 -105.76
N PRO A 566 -33.00 103.96 -104.45
CA PRO A 566 -32.36 104.35 -103.18
C PRO A 566 -32.38 103.18 -102.14
N GLY A 567 -31.80 103.26 -100.95
CA GLY A 567 -31.43 104.40 -100.11
C GLY A 567 -32.50 104.65 -99.04
N SER A 568 -32.08 104.54 -97.78
CA SER A 568 -32.74 104.93 -96.52
C SER A 568 -34.07 104.23 -96.18
N THR A 569 -34.44 104.03 -94.92
CA THR A 569 -34.20 104.77 -93.67
C THR A 569 -34.55 103.84 -92.51
#